data_AF-A0ABD5S5S6-F1
#
_entry.id   AF-A0ABD5S5S6-F1
#
_cell.length_a   1.000
_cell.length_b   1.000
_cell.length_c   1.000
_cell.angle_alpha   90.00
_cell.angle_beta   90.00
_cell.angle_gamma   90.00
#
_symmetry.space_group_name_H-M   'P 1'
#
loop_
_entity.id
_entity.type
_entity.pdbx_description
1 polymer ?
#
loop_
_entity_poly.entity_id
_entity_poly.type
_entity_poly.pdbx_seq_one_letter_code
_entity_poly.pdbx_strand_id
1 'polypeptide(L)'
;GLHPAAKWRELDHAEKPRYRAQLDRIRYPQHRNTTAGLHVHVGVDDPEKAVWVSNELRWYLPPMLALSANSPFWDGYDTGLASARAKIFEGLPNTGMPTRFADFEAFERFERRMVETGSIEDRGELWYDVRPHTGHGTVEVRTPDGQSDPAALDAFVEYVHALVTDLATRFEEEAEPTA
;
A
#
# COMPACT_ATOMS: atom_id res chain seq x y z
N GLY A 1 2.58 8.81 10.35
CA GLY A 1 3.45 7.80 9.72
C GLY A 1 4.28 6.98 10.69
N LEU A 2 4.96 7.64 11.65
CA LEU A 2 5.75 7.00 12.70
C LEU A 2 5.51 7.73 14.02
N HIS A 3 5.65 7.03 15.14
CA HIS A 3 5.74 7.70 16.43
C HIS A 3 7.17 8.26 16.61
N PRO A 4 7.34 9.55 16.90
CA PRO A 4 8.64 10.24 16.80
C PRO A 4 9.70 9.70 17.77
N ALA A 5 9.28 9.32 18.98
CA ALA A 5 10.17 8.83 20.04
C ALA A 5 10.11 7.30 20.25
N ALA A 6 9.41 6.56 19.38
CA ALA A 6 9.27 5.13 19.56
C ALA A 6 10.60 4.42 19.27
N LYS A 7 11.12 3.73 20.28
CA LYS A 7 12.33 2.94 20.18
C LYS A 7 11.99 1.51 19.89
N TRP A 8 12.03 1.14 18.62
CA TRP A 8 11.57 -0.18 18.15
C TRP A 8 12.24 -1.38 18.84
N ARG A 9 13.46 -1.22 19.38
CA ARG A 9 14.17 -2.26 20.15
C ARG A 9 13.59 -2.52 21.53
N GLU A 10 12.83 -1.57 22.07
CA GLU A 10 12.21 -1.63 23.40
C GLU A 10 10.72 -2.01 23.32
N LEU A 11 10.16 -2.15 22.10
CA LEU A 11 8.74 -2.47 21.89
C LEU A 11 8.51 -3.97 21.81
N ASP A 12 7.43 -4.43 22.45
CA ASP A 12 6.98 -5.81 22.34
C ASP A 12 6.47 -6.12 20.93
N HIS A 13 6.73 -7.35 20.48
CA HIS A 13 6.19 -7.85 19.22
C HIS A 13 4.81 -8.46 19.42
N ALA A 14 3.97 -8.33 18.38
CA ALA A 14 2.65 -8.96 18.39
C ALA A 14 2.75 -10.49 18.43
N GLU A 15 1.97 -11.13 19.29
CA GLU A 15 2.09 -12.56 19.57
C GLU A 15 1.24 -13.47 18.66
N LYS A 16 0.39 -12.90 17.79
CA LYS A 16 -0.48 -13.71 16.92
C LYS A 16 0.38 -14.56 15.97
N PRO A 17 -0.02 -15.81 15.64
CA PRO A 17 0.78 -16.73 14.83
C PRO A 17 1.32 -16.12 13.52
N ARG A 18 0.47 -15.39 12.78
CA ARG A 18 0.86 -14.67 11.55
C ARG A 18 2.03 -13.72 11.77
N TYR A 19 2.02 -12.92 12.84
CA TYR A 19 3.09 -11.96 13.09
C TYR A 19 4.39 -12.64 13.51
N ARG A 20 4.31 -13.75 14.26
CA ARG A 20 5.47 -14.57 14.60
C ARG A 20 6.11 -15.17 13.34
N ALA A 21 5.31 -15.72 12.44
CA ALA A 21 5.78 -16.25 11.16
C ALA A 21 6.48 -15.17 10.30
N GLN A 22 5.94 -13.95 10.26
CA GLN A 22 6.59 -12.83 9.57
C GLN A 22 7.92 -12.43 10.20
N LEU A 23 8.01 -12.36 11.54
CA LEU A 23 9.27 -12.08 12.24
C LEU A 23 10.33 -13.15 11.96
N ASP A 24 9.93 -14.42 11.96
CA ASP A 24 10.83 -15.53 11.68
C ASP A 24 11.31 -15.57 10.23
N ARG A 25 10.47 -15.19 9.28
CA ARG A 25 10.84 -15.21 7.86
C ARG A 25 11.62 -13.98 7.43
N ILE A 26 11.17 -12.79 7.85
CA ILE A 26 11.71 -11.50 7.38
C ILE A 26 12.86 -11.03 8.26
N ARG A 27 12.90 -11.47 9.53
CA ARG A 27 13.97 -11.15 10.49
C ARG A 27 14.12 -9.64 10.67
N TYR A 28 15.36 -9.15 10.73
CA TYR A 28 15.71 -7.82 11.23
C TYR A 28 14.90 -6.65 10.61
N PRO A 29 14.62 -6.63 9.29
CA PRO A 29 13.71 -5.64 8.70
C PRO A 29 12.32 -5.58 9.36
N GLN A 30 11.74 -6.70 9.76
CA GLN A 30 10.42 -6.74 10.40
C GLN A 30 10.51 -6.37 11.89
N HIS A 31 11.59 -6.72 12.59
CA HIS A 31 11.80 -6.33 13.99
C HIS A 31 11.79 -4.81 14.19
N ARG A 32 12.24 -4.04 13.20
CA ARG A 32 12.26 -2.57 13.24
C ARG A 32 10.98 -1.90 12.71
N ASN A 33 10.00 -2.67 12.23
CA ASN A 33 8.82 -2.14 11.58
C ASN A 33 7.79 -1.63 12.59
N THR A 34 7.77 -0.31 12.80
CA THR A 34 6.80 0.40 13.65
C THR A 34 5.96 1.39 12.84
N THR A 35 5.79 1.12 11.54
CA THR A 35 5.16 2.05 10.60
C THR A 35 3.63 2.05 10.73
N ALA A 36 3.03 3.21 10.52
CA ALA A 36 1.58 3.40 10.46
C ALA A 36 1.21 4.12 9.15
N GLY A 37 0.45 3.45 8.28
CA GLY A 37 -0.03 3.98 7.01
C GLY A 37 -1.54 4.22 7.01
N LEU A 38 -1.99 5.10 6.11
CA LEU A 38 -3.40 5.21 5.75
C LEU A 38 -3.64 4.33 4.52
N HIS A 39 -4.56 3.38 4.65
CA HIS A 39 -4.99 2.55 3.53
C HIS A 39 -6.42 2.90 3.15
N VAL A 40 -6.63 3.27 1.89
CA VAL A 40 -7.95 3.62 1.35
C VAL A 40 -8.36 2.54 0.36
N HIS A 41 -9.51 1.93 0.62
CA HIS A 41 -10.13 0.95 -0.27
C HIS A 41 -11.29 1.61 -1.01
N VAL A 42 -11.28 1.53 -2.34
CA VAL A 42 -12.39 1.99 -3.18
C VAL A 42 -12.92 0.79 -3.95
N GLY A 43 -14.22 0.53 -3.84
CA GLY A 43 -14.88 -0.57 -4.53
C GLY A 43 -14.86 -0.39 -6.04
N VAL A 44 -14.55 -1.47 -6.76
CA VAL A 44 -14.56 -1.51 -8.23
C VAL A 44 -15.30 -2.79 -8.64
N ASP A 45 -16.19 -2.67 -9.62
CA ASP A 45 -17.15 -3.70 -10.02
C ASP A 45 -16.65 -4.66 -11.11
N ASP A 46 -15.47 -4.40 -11.66
CA ASP A 46 -14.84 -5.22 -12.70
C ASP A 46 -13.35 -5.52 -12.36
N PRO A 47 -12.90 -6.78 -12.48
CA PRO A 47 -11.51 -7.15 -12.18
C PRO A 47 -10.46 -6.53 -13.12
N GLU A 48 -10.75 -6.41 -14.42
CA GLU A 48 -9.87 -5.77 -15.40
C GLU A 48 -9.75 -4.27 -15.12
N LYS A 49 -10.89 -3.63 -14.80
CA LYS A 49 -10.94 -2.24 -14.34
C LYS A 49 -10.08 -2.05 -13.09
N ALA A 50 -10.14 -2.96 -12.11
CA ALA A 50 -9.33 -2.85 -10.90
C ALA A 50 -7.80 -2.90 -11.20
N VAL A 51 -7.37 -3.74 -12.13
CA VAL A 51 -5.96 -3.79 -12.57
C VAL A 51 -5.57 -2.53 -13.34
N TRP A 52 -6.41 -2.10 -14.28
CA TRP A 52 -6.17 -0.90 -15.06
C TRP A 52 -6.04 0.34 -14.16
N VAL A 53 -7.00 0.56 -13.25
CA VAL A 53 -6.95 1.67 -12.29
C VAL A 53 -5.69 1.58 -11.41
N SER A 54 -5.33 0.38 -10.93
CA SER A 54 -4.11 0.19 -10.14
C SER A 54 -2.84 0.51 -10.93
N ASN A 55 -2.81 0.22 -12.24
CA ASN A 55 -1.70 0.57 -13.12
C ASN A 55 -1.57 2.08 -13.30
N GLU A 56 -2.69 2.79 -13.49
CA GLU A 56 -2.70 4.24 -13.68
C GLU A 56 -2.35 4.99 -12.39
N LEU A 57 -2.84 4.51 -11.23
CA LEU A 57 -2.54 5.08 -9.93
C LEU A 57 -1.03 5.12 -9.61
N ARG A 58 -0.21 4.28 -10.24
CA ARG A 58 1.26 4.29 -10.08
C ARG A 58 1.86 5.67 -10.32
N TRP A 59 1.31 6.44 -11.27
CA TRP A 59 1.77 7.80 -11.58
C TRP A 59 1.41 8.82 -10.50
N TYR A 60 0.43 8.51 -9.65
CA TYR A 60 -0.07 9.39 -8.59
C TYR A 60 0.49 9.04 -7.21
N LEU A 61 1.20 7.91 -7.04
CA LEU A 61 1.80 7.53 -5.75
C LEU A 61 2.85 8.54 -5.27
N PRO A 62 3.78 9.06 -6.11
CA PRO A 62 4.74 10.07 -5.64
C PRO A 62 4.09 11.36 -5.10
N PRO A 63 3.13 12.02 -5.79
CA PRO A 63 2.46 13.17 -5.21
C PRO A 63 1.58 12.81 -4.00
N MET A 64 0.95 11.63 -3.97
CA MET A 64 0.24 11.15 -2.77
C MET A 64 1.16 11.04 -1.55
N LEU A 65 2.36 10.48 -1.71
CA LEU A 65 3.33 10.40 -0.63
C LEU A 65 3.77 11.80 -0.19
N ALA A 66 4.05 12.70 -1.14
CA ALA A 66 4.47 14.06 -0.84
C ALA A 66 3.41 14.84 -0.05
N LEU A 67 2.12 14.69 -0.39
CA LEU A 67 1.01 15.36 0.28
C LEU A 67 0.72 14.79 1.68
N SER A 68 0.94 13.49 1.88
CA SER A 68 0.63 12.81 3.14
C SER A 68 1.80 12.73 4.12
N ALA A 69 3.02 13.04 3.68
CA ALA A 69 4.24 12.86 4.47
C ALA A 69 4.18 13.61 5.80
N ASN A 70 4.26 12.85 6.91
CA ASN A 70 4.20 13.41 8.26
C ASN A 70 5.05 12.62 9.27
N SER A 71 6.08 11.92 8.79
CA SER A 71 6.92 11.06 9.62
C SER A 71 8.42 11.40 9.52
N PRO A 72 8.84 12.63 9.89
CA PRO A 72 10.23 13.04 9.77
C PRO A 72 11.15 12.46 10.85
N PHE A 73 10.60 11.96 11.96
CA PHE A 73 11.36 11.41 13.08
C PHE A 73 11.28 9.88 13.15
N TRP A 74 12.37 9.25 13.59
CA TRP A 74 12.43 7.82 13.90
C TRP A 74 13.46 7.55 15.01
N ASP A 75 13.10 6.71 15.99
CA ASP A 75 13.97 6.35 17.13
C ASP A 75 14.46 7.58 17.94
N GLY A 76 13.67 8.67 17.95
CA GLY A 76 14.02 9.93 18.60
C GLY A 76 14.92 10.87 17.79
N TYR A 77 15.28 10.51 16.55
CA TYR A 77 16.15 11.31 15.68
C TYR A 77 15.36 11.95 14.54
N ASP A 78 15.72 13.18 14.20
CA ASP A 78 15.35 13.79 12.92
C ASP A 78 16.09 13.04 11.80
N THR A 79 15.34 12.46 10.89
CA THR A 79 15.89 11.63 9.82
C THR A 79 16.34 12.45 8.60
N GLY A 80 15.97 13.73 8.53
CA GLY A 80 16.13 14.56 7.33
C GLY A 80 15.18 14.21 6.18
N LEU A 81 14.26 13.27 6.36
CA LEU A 81 13.23 12.89 5.38
C LEU A 81 11.88 13.49 5.77
N ALA A 82 11.01 13.75 4.78
CA ALA A 82 9.62 14.10 5.06
C ALA A 82 8.78 12.89 5.52
N SER A 83 9.04 11.72 4.92
CA SER A 83 8.47 10.43 5.32
C SER A 83 9.58 9.40 5.50
N ALA A 84 10.02 9.20 6.73
CA ALA A 84 10.88 8.08 7.08
C ALA A 84 10.12 6.74 7.02
N ARG A 85 8.79 6.76 7.21
CA ARG A 85 7.94 5.56 7.05
C ARG A 85 8.17 4.91 5.70
N ALA A 86 8.13 5.67 4.60
CA ALA A 86 8.29 5.14 3.26
C ALA A 86 9.60 4.33 3.12
N LYS A 87 10.71 4.86 3.65
CA LYS A 87 12.03 4.18 3.58
C LYS A 87 12.18 3.00 4.53
N ILE A 88 11.57 3.04 5.69
CA ILE A 88 11.58 1.90 6.61
C ILE A 88 10.76 0.74 6.02
N PHE A 89 9.58 1.05 5.49
CA PHE A 89 8.66 0.07 4.93
C PHE A 89 9.21 -0.53 3.62
N GLU A 90 9.81 0.26 2.74
CA GLU A 90 10.50 -0.20 1.52
C GLU A 90 11.60 -1.24 1.79
N GLY A 91 12.13 -1.30 3.02
CA GLY A 91 13.09 -2.33 3.43
C GLY A 91 12.48 -3.72 3.69
N LEU A 92 11.17 -3.90 3.57
CA LEU A 92 10.47 -5.19 3.67
C LEU A 92 10.28 -5.81 2.27
N PRO A 93 10.22 -7.15 2.16
CA PRO A 93 9.94 -7.80 0.88
C PRO A 93 8.54 -7.42 0.36
N ASN A 94 8.35 -7.46 -0.96
CA ASN A 94 7.03 -7.28 -1.60
C ASN A 94 6.39 -5.90 -1.33
N THR A 95 7.20 -4.86 -1.12
CA THR A 95 6.74 -3.48 -0.88
C THR A 95 7.01 -2.57 -2.08
N GLY A 96 6.48 -1.34 -1.99
CA GLY A 96 6.73 -0.27 -2.94
C GLY A 96 5.75 -0.24 -4.10
N MET A 97 6.02 0.62 -5.08
CA MET A 97 5.20 0.74 -6.27
C MET A 97 5.22 -0.57 -7.08
N PRO A 98 4.04 -1.15 -7.40
CA PRO A 98 4.00 -2.38 -8.19
C PRO A 98 4.53 -2.15 -9.60
N THR A 99 4.92 -3.23 -10.28
CA THR A 99 5.08 -3.22 -11.74
C THR A 99 3.73 -3.10 -12.44
N ARG A 100 3.73 -2.70 -13.72
CA ARG A 100 2.50 -2.75 -14.53
C ARG A 100 2.10 -4.21 -14.77
N PHE A 101 0.83 -4.54 -14.58
CA PHE A 101 0.22 -5.81 -15.01
C PHE A 101 -0.54 -5.63 -16.32
N ALA A 102 -0.55 -6.64 -17.18
CA ALA A 102 -1.21 -6.55 -18.48
C ALA A 102 -2.73 -6.57 -18.37
N ASP A 103 -3.24 -7.46 -17.53
CA ASP A 103 -4.66 -7.79 -17.32
C ASP A 103 -4.83 -8.41 -15.92
N PHE A 104 -6.07 -8.68 -15.53
CA PHE A 104 -6.39 -9.33 -14.26
C PHE A 104 -5.77 -10.73 -14.15
N GLU A 105 -5.77 -11.49 -15.24
CA GLU A 105 -5.18 -12.84 -15.26
C GLU A 105 -3.67 -12.81 -14.95
N ALA A 106 -2.93 -11.82 -15.46
CA ALA A 106 -1.52 -11.63 -15.17
C ALA A 106 -1.26 -11.29 -13.71
N PHE A 107 -2.10 -10.44 -13.11
CA PHE A 107 -2.04 -10.15 -11.68
C PHE A 107 -2.35 -11.39 -10.84
N GLU A 108 -3.41 -12.12 -11.17
CA GLU A 108 -3.80 -13.34 -10.46
C GLU A 108 -2.72 -14.43 -10.56
N ARG A 109 -2.13 -14.64 -11.75
CA ARG A 109 -1.00 -15.54 -11.94
C ARG A 109 0.20 -15.15 -11.08
N PHE A 110 0.48 -13.85 -10.97
CA PHE A 110 1.56 -13.34 -10.12
C PHE A 110 1.28 -13.62 -8.64
N GLU A 111 0.11 -13.23 -8.15
CA GLU A 111 -0.33 -13.47 -6.76
C GLU A 111 -0.25 -14.96 -6.41
N ARG A 112 -0.82 -15.82 -7.27
CA ARG A 112 -0.78 -17.27 -7.10
C ARG A 112 0.65 -17.80 -7.03
N ARG A 113 1.54 -17.37 -7.93
CA ARG A 113 2.95 -17.79 -7.92
C ARG A 113 3.67 -17.35 -6.65
N MET A 114 3.38 -16.15 -6.13
CA MET A 114 3.97 -15.67 -4.89
C MET A 114 3.60 -16.56 -3.70
N VAL A 115 2.36 -17.05 -3.65
CA VAL A 115 1.90 -18.01 -2.64
C VAL A 115 2.53 -19.40 -2.85
N GLU A 116 2.45 -19.95 -4.06
CA GLU A 116 2.97 -21.30 -4.40
C GLU A 116 4.47 -21.45 -4.13
N THR A 117 5.23 -20.37 -4.29
CA THR A 117 6.69 -20.35 -4.04
C THR A 117 7.05 -20.04 -2.60
N GLY A 118 6.08 -19.76 -1.72
CA GLY A 118 6.32 -19.34 -0.34
C GLY A 118 6.89 -17.92 -0.18
N SER A 119 6.89 -17.12 -1.25
CA SER A 119 7.32 -15.72 -1.24
C SER A 119 6.38 -14.86 -0.40
N ILE A 120 5.09 -15.23 -0.33
CA ILE A 120 4.09 -14.74 0.62
C ILE A 120 3.32 -15.93 1.20
N GLU A 121 2.86 -15.81 2.44
CA GLU A 121 1.96 -16.79 3.06
C GLU A 121 0.53 -16.62 2.56
N ASP A 122 0.10 -15.36 2.40
CA ASP A 122 -1.18 -15.00 1.82
C ASP A 122 -1.11 -13.68 1.04
N ARG A 123 -2.16 -13.40 0.26
CA ARG A 123 -2.31 -12.17 -0.54
C ARG A 123 -2.14 -10.86 0.25
N GLY A 124 -2.44 -10.88 1.54
CA GLY A 124 -2.28 -9.73 2.43
C GLY A 124 -0.83 -9.27 2.56
N GLU A 125 0.14 -10.12 2.20
CA GLU A 125 1.57 -9.80 2.22
C GLU A 125 2.13 -9.26 0.90
N LEU A 126 1.28 -9.00 -0.10
CA LEU A 126 1.63 -8.12 -1.22
C LEU A 126 1.53 -6.66 -0.77
N TRP A 127 2.53 -6.17 -0.05
CA TRP A 127 2.54 -4.82 0.54
C TRP A 127 2.83 -3.68 -0.43
N TYR A 128 2.34 -3.80 -1.67
CA TYR A 128 2.46 -2.75 -2.66
C TYR A 128 1.78 -1.46 -2.23
N ASP A 129 2.29 -0.36 -2.75
CA ASP A 129 1.81 1.01 -2.53
C ASP A 129 0.40 1.26 -3.10
N VAL A 130 0.03 0.45 -4.10
CA VAL A 130 -1.34 0.29 -4.63
C VAL A 130 -1.51 -1.16 -5.10
N ARG A 131 -2.71 -1.74 -4.94
CA ARG A 131 -3.02 -3.07 -5.50
C ARG A 131 -4.52 -3.28 -5.73
N PRO A 132 -4.90 -4.14 -6.69
CA PRO A 132 -6.19 -4.80 -6.67
C PRO A 132 -6.28 -5.70 -5.43
N HIS A 133 -7.33 -5.55 -4.64
CA HIS A 133 -7.59 -6.39 -3.48
C HIS A 133 -8.70 -7.41 -3.80
N THR A 134 -8.27 -8.57 -4.29
CA THR A 134 -9.12 -9.66 -4.80
C THR A 134 -10.11 -10.22 -3.77
N GLY A 135 -9.80 -10.10 -2.47
CA GLY A 135 -10.72 -10.55 -1.41
C GLY A 135 -11.87 -9.59 -1.11
N HIS A 136 -11.75 -8.32 -1.50
CA HIS A 136 -12.75 -7.27 -1.18
C HIS A 136 -13.40 -6.66 -2.43
N GLY A 137 -12.87 -6.90 -3.63
CA GLY A 137 -13.34 -6.23 -4.86
C GLY A 137 -13.04 -4.73 -4.83
N THR A 138 -11.83 -4.35 -4.40
CA THR A 138 -11.43 -2.95 -4.26
C THR A 138 -10.09 -2.69 -4.92
N VAL A 139 -9.82 -1.44 -5.26
CA VAL A 139 -8.45 -0.93 -5.42
C VAL A 139 -8.03 -0.35 -4.08
N GLU A 140 -6.89 -0.81 -3.57
CA GLU A 140 -6.36 -0.41 -2.27
C GLU A 140 -5.12 0.48 -2.46
N VAL A 141 -5.20 1.74 -2.04
CA VAL A 141 -4.08 2.69 -2.00
C VAL A 141 -3.47 2.70 -0.60
N ARG A 142 -2.15 2.50 -0.51
CA ARG A 142 -1.42 2.23 0.75
C ARG A 142 -0.16 3.08 0.94
N THR A 143 0.19 3.85 -0.08
CA THR A 143 1.30 4.81 -0.07
C THR A 143 1.25 5.78 1.12
N PRO A 144 0.10 6.40 1.46
CA PRO A 144 0.09 7.51 2.38
C PRO A 144 0.53 7.16 3.81
N ASP A 145 1.24 8.10 4.45
CA ASP A 145 1.48 7.99 5.89
C ASP A 145 0.16 8.07 6.66
N GLY A 146 0.09 7.43 7.84
CA GLY A 146 -1.06 7.59 8.74
C GLY A 146 -1.19 9.04 9.20
N GLN A 147 -2.39 9.61 9.07
CA GLN A 147 -2.71 11.00 9.41
C GLN A 147 -3.19 11.13 10.86
N SER A 148 -2.74 12.18 11.55
CA SER A 148 -3.19 12.51 12.92
C SER A 148 -4.31 13.55 12.95
N ASP A 149 -4.45 14.34 11.89
CA ASP A 149 -5.54 15.31 11.71
C ASP A 149 -6.70 14.64 10.96
N PRO A 150 -7.90 14.53 11.56
CA PRO A 150 -9.07 13.98 10.90
C PRO A 150 -9.43 14.70 9.59
N ALA A 151 -9.29 16.03 9.53
CA ALA A 151 -9.64 16.78 8.31
C ALA A 151 -8.70 16.43 7.15
N ALA A 152 -7.41 16.25 7.45
CA ALA A 152 -6.43 15.79 6.46
C ALA A 152 -6.70 14.34 6.03
N LEU A 153 -7.11 13.47 6.96
CA LEU A 153 -7.52 12.10 6.65
C LEU A 153 -8.72 12.10 5.70
N ASP A 154 -9.78 12.82 6.03
CA ASP A 154 -11.02 12.88 5.24
C ASP A 154 -10.73 13.42 3.84
N ALA A 155 -9.98 14.52 3.72
CA ALA A 155 -9.57 15.09 2.43
C ALA A 155 -8.77 14.10 1.59
N PHE A 156 -7.92 13.28 2.22
CA PHE A 156 -7.15 12.26 1.50
C PHE A 156 -8.02 11.11 1.01
N VAL A 157 -8.99 10.67 1.83
CA VAL A 157 -9.98 9.66 1.44
C VAL A 157 -10.82 10.15 0.27
N GLU A 158 -11.32 11.39 0.33
CA GLU A 158 -12.08 12.02 -0.75
C GLU A 158 -11.25 12.12 -2.03
N TYR A 159 -9.98 12.54 -1.94
CA TYR A 159 -9.07 12.61 -3.07
C TYR A 159 -8.86 11.25 -3.74
N VAL A 160 -8.54 10.21 -2.95
CA VAL A 160 -8.33 8.85 -3.49
C VAL A 160 -9.61 8.31 -4.11
N HIS A 161 -10.76 8.50 -3.45
CA HIS A 161 -12.06 8.09 -3.99
C HIS A 161 -12.36 8.78 -5.32
N ALA A 162 -12.23 10.11 -5.39
CA ALA A 162 -12.49 10.87 -6.61
C ALA A 162 -11.56 10.44 -7.75
N LEU A 163 -10.27 10.23 -7.48
CA LEU A 163 -9.31 9.79 -8.48
C LEU A 163 -9.60 8.37 -8.98
N VAL A 164 -9.91 7.43 -8.08
CA VAL A 164 -10.27 6.06 -8.48
C VAL A 164 -11.54 6.06 -9.34
N THR A 165 -12.57 6.82 -8.94
CA THR A 165 -13.81 6.92 -9.70
C THR A 165 -13.60 7.55 -11.07
N ASP A 166 -12.80 8.63 -11.17
CA ASP A 166 -12.45 9.24 -12.46
C ASP A 166 -11.71 8.25 -13.38
N LEU A 167 -10.71 7.54 -12.85
CA LEU A 167 -10.00 6.50 -13.60
C LEU A 167 -10.95 5.35 -14.02
N ALA A 168 -11.86 4.93 -13.14
CA ALA A 168 -12.86 3.92 -13.46
C ALA A 168 -13.79 4.36 -14.59
N THR A 169 -14.26 5.62 -14.60
CA THR A 169 -15.04 6.18 -15.71
C THR A 169 -14.25 6.17 -17.02
N ARG A 170 -12.98 6.59 -17.01
CA ARG A 170 -12.14 6.60 -18.22
C ARG A 170 -11.93 5.20 -18.81
N PHE A 171 -11.77 4.19 -17.95
CA PHE A 171 -11.69 2.80 -18.41
C PHE A 171 -12.95 2.38 -19.19
N GLU A 172 -14.14 2.77 -18.72
CA GLU A 172 -15.40 2.48 -19.42
C GLU A 172 -15.49 3.21 -20.76
N GLU A 173 -15.09 4.49 -20.79
CA GLU A 173 -15.06 5.29 -22.02
C GLU A 173 -14.08 4.73 -23.07
N GLU A 174 -12.93 4.20 -22.64
CA GLU A 174 -11.97 3.52 -23.52
C GLU A 174 -12.48 2.15 -24.02
N ALA A 175 -13.30 1.46 -23.21
CA ALA A 175 -13.89 0.18 -23.53
C ALA A 175 -15.10 0.30 -24.50
N GLU A 176 -15.71 1.47 -24.60
CA GLU A 176 -16.73 1.81 -25.60
C GLU A 176 -16.17 2.70 -26.73
N PRO A 177 -15.43 2.13 -27.70
CA PRO A 177 -14.95 2.91 -28.83
C PRO A 177 -16.13 3.28 -29.74
N THR A 178 -16.77 4.43 -29.48
CA THR A 178 -17.78 5.10 -30.31
C THR A 178 -18.98 4.24 -30.74
N ALA A 179 -20.12 4.39 -30.05
CA ALA A 179 -21.43 4.14 -30.64
C ALA A 179 -21.78 5.21 -31.70
#